data_AF-A0A6G3ZVX9-F1
#
_entry.id   AF-A0A6G3ZVX9-F1
#
_cell.length_a   1.000
_cell.length_b   1.000
_cell.length_c   1.000
_cell.angle_alpha   90.00
_cell.angle_beta   90.00
_cell.angle_gamma   90.00
#
_symmetry.space_group_name_H-M   'P 1'
#
loop_
_entity.id
_entity.type
_entity.pdbx_description
1 polymer ?
#
loop_
_entity_poly.entity_id
_entity_poly.type
_entity_poly.pdbx_seq_one_letter_code
_entity_poly.pdbx_strand_id
1 'polypeptide(L)'
;MPKIQGRRLGSIINRGVNSVASEHTKISAMLSDTFPGQIPQEGDQITICITTDEKDRATQVYEALQQGGQVKKAMQETYFSPAYGLVTDKFGVTFQIHTKKQR
;
A
#
# COMPACT_ATOMS: atom_id res chain seq x y z
N MET A 1 38.16 -32.20 9.48
CA MET A 1 37.31 -31.30 8.68
C MET A 1 35.88 -31.83 8.66
N PRO A 2 34.88 -31.17 9.26
CA PRO A 2 33.50 -31.64 9.19
C PRO A 2 32.70 -30.86 8.13
N LYS A 3 32.01 -31.62 7.27
CA LYS A 3 31.00 -31.14 6.32
C LYS A 3 29.70 -30.81 7.09
N ILE A 4 29.09 -29.66 6.84
CA ILE A 4 27.76 -29.32 7.37
C ILE A 4 26.74 -29.45 6.23
N GLN A 5 25.96 -30.53 6.29
CA GLN A 5 24.79 -30.78 5.46
C GLN A 5 23.58 -30.03 6.06
N GLY A 6 22.89 -29.23 5.24
CA GLY A 6 21.45 -28.95 5.28
C GLY A 6 20.81 -28.39 6.55
N ARG A 7 20.37 -27.12 6.50
CA ARG A 7 19.13 -26.71 7.19
C ARG A 7 18.26 -25.85 6.27
N ARG A 8 17.08 -26.39 5.98
CA ARG A 8 15.94 -25.75 5.30
C ARG A 8 15.49 -24.58 6.18
N LEU A 9 15.65 -23.34 5.70
CA LEU A 9 15.14 -22.16 6.40
C LEU A 9 13.64 -22.06 6.19
N GLY A 10 12.91 -22.38 7.26
CA GLY A 10 11.46 -22.29 7.34
C GLY A 10 10.95 -20.86 7.28
N SER A 11 9.82 -20.72 6.59
CA SER A 11 8.77 -19.70 6.74
C SER A 11 9.04 -18.60 7.79
N ILE A 12 9.36 -17.40 7.32
CA ILE A 12 9.20 -16.18 8.11
C ILE A 12 7.72 -15.82 8.07
N ILE A 13 7.03 -16.11 9.16
CA ILE A 13 5.62 -15.82 9.38
C ILE A 13 5.52 -14.31 9.63
N ASN A 14 4.88 -13.59 8.70
CA ASN A 14 4.59 -12.16 8.85
C ASN A 14 3.54 -11.98 9.97
N ARG A 15 3.97 -11.54 11.17
CA ARG A 15 3.10 -11.37 12.34
C ARG A 15 2.69 -9.91 12.51
N GLY A 16 1.38 -9.66 12.46
CA GLY A 16 0.70 -8.60 13.21
C GLY A 16 0.50 -7.27 12.48
N VAL A 17 -0.66 -7.11 11.85
CA VAL A 17 -1.20 -5.79 11.49
C VAL A 17 -2.13 -5.35 12.62
N ASN A 18 -1.78 -4.28 13.35
CA ASN A 18 -2.67 -3.68 14.34
C ASN A 18 -3.33 -2.44 13.72
N SER A 19 -4.66 -2.46 13.55
CA SER A 19 -5.43 -1.31 13.08
C SER A 19 -5.89 -0.46 14.26
N VAL A 20 -5.50 0.82 14.30
CA VAL A 20 -6.15 1.82 15.15
C VAL A 20 -7.30 2.44 14.34
N ALA A 21 -8.48 2.65 14.94
CA ALA A 21 -9.62 3.27 14.28
C ALA A 21 -10.15 4.42 15.14
N SER A 22 -10.37 5.59 14.54
CA SER A 22 -10.99 6.77 15.15
C SER A 22 -12.35 7.04 14.47
N GLU A 23 -13.36 7.39 15.26
CA GLU A 23 -14.79 7.35 14.91
C GLU A 23 -15.29 8.39 13.89
N HIS A 24 -14.45 9.33 13.41
CA HIS A 24 -14.86 10.29 12.36
C HIS A 24 -14.04 10.25 11.07
N THR A 25 -12.93 9.51 11.06
CA THR A 25 -12.16 9.16 9.86
C THR A 25 -11.27 7.99 10.27
N LYS A 26 -11.58 6.79 9.78
CA LYS A 26 -10.79 5.60 10.13
C LYS A 26 -9.43 5.68 9.41
N ILE A 27 -8.40 6.09 10.14
CA ILE A 27 -7.00 6.08 9.65
C ILE A 27 -6.35 4.77 10.08
N SER A 28 -6.09 3.87 9.13
CA SER A 28 -5.32 2.64 9.37
C SER A 28 -3.88 2.81 8.87
N ALA A 29 -2.91 2.58 9.76
CA ALA A 29 -1.49 2.55 9.40
C ALA A 29 -1.03 1.10 9.18
N MET A 30 -0.17 0.90 8.18
CA MET A 30 0.52 -0.37 7.93
C MET A 30 2.03 -0.09 7.92
N LEU A 31 2.80 -0.93 8.59
CA LEU A 31 4.26 -0.84 8.63
C LEU A 31 4.85 -2.07 7.92
N SER A 32 5.83 -1.84 7.07
CA SER A 32 6.57 -2.89 6.36
C SER A 32 8.01 -2.46 6.16
N ASP A 33 8.95 -3.38 6.36
CA ASP A 33 10.37 -3.14 6.06
C ASP A 33 10.66 -3.25 4.56
N THR A 34 11.67 -2.53 4.10
CA THR A 34 12.24 -2.68 2.75
C THR A 34 13.10 -3.93 2.66
N PHE A 35 13.16 -4.59 1.49
CA PHE A 35 13.99 -5.78 1.32
C PHE A 35 15.49 -5.45 1.43
N PRO A 36 16.33 -6.41 1.88
CA PRO A 36 17.77 -6.22 1.89
C PRO A 36 18.32 -5.80 0.52
N GLY A 37 19.07 -4.70 0.49
CA GLY A 37 19.66 -4.14 -0.73
C GLY A 37 18.79 -3.10 -1.46
N GLN A 38 17.56 -2.83 -1.00
CA GLN A 38 16.81 -1.67 -1.48
C GLN A 38 17.22 -0.41 -0.71
N ILE A 39 17.60 0.64 -1.46
CA ILE A 39 17.84 1.97 -0.90
C ILE A 39 16.49 2.70 -0.86
N PRO A 40 15.98 3.10 0.32
CA PRO A 40 14.75 3.86 0.42
C PRO A 40 14.87 5.19 -0.34
N GLN A 41 13.89 5.50 -1.18
CA GLN A 41 13.79 6.81 -1.83
C GLN A 41 13.02 7.78 -0.94
N GLU A 42 13.30 9.07 -1.07
CA GLU A 42 12.52 10.12 -0.41
C GLU A 42 11.07 10.05 -0.90
N GLY A 43 10.10 10.09 0.02
CA GLY A 43 8.67 9.94 -0.29
C GLY A 43 8.12 8.50 -0.31
N ASP A 44 8.98 7.47 -0.28
CA ASP A 44 8.58 6.05 -0.23
C ASP A 44 8.57 5.46 1.20
N GLN A 45 8.96 6.26 2.19
CA GLN A 45 9.06 5.82 3.59
C GLN A 45 7.67 5.57 4.22
N ILE A 46 6.64 6.28 3.74
CA ILE A 46 5.27 6.19 4.23
C ILE A 46 4.33 6.20 3.02
N THR A 47 3.45 5.20 2.95
CA THR A 47 2.33 5.19 1.99
C THR A 47 1.02 5.38 2.72
N ILE A 48 0.21 6.35 2.28
CA ILE A 48 -1.13 6.59 2.83
C ILE A 48 -2.12 5.72 2.07
N CYS A 49 -2.91 4.91 2.77
CA CYS A 49 -3.94 4.08 2.18
C CYS A 49 -5.32 4.74 2.36
N ILE A 50 -5.99 5.04 1.26
CA ILE A 50 -7.36 5.56 1.23
C ILE A 50 -8.28 4.45 0.76
N THR A 51 -9.21 4.05 1.63
CA THR A 51 -10.23 3.06 1.30
C THR A 51 -11.59 3.74 1.15
N THR A 52 -12.27 3.52 0.03
CA THR A 52 -13.65 3.99 -0.19
C THR A 52 -14.63 2.81 -0.24
N ASP A 53 -15.91 3.09 -0.01
CA ASP A 53 -16.99 2.11 -0.22
C ASP A 53 -17.53 2.15 -1.65
N GLU A 54 -17.28 3.24 -2.39
CA GLU A 54 -17.74 3.44 -3.77
C GLU A 54 -16.56 3.64 -4.75
N LYS A 55 -16.68 3.04 -5.94
CA LYS A 55 -15.69 3.09 -7.02
C LYS A 55 -15.48 4.51 -7.54
N ASP A 56 -16.56 5.26 -7.73
CA ASP A 56 -16.49 6.61 -8.30
C ASP A 56 -15.76 7.55 -7.34
N ARG A 57 -15.99 7.41 -6.03
CA ARG A 57 -15.27 8.17 -5.01
C ARG A 57 -13.77 7.84 -4.98
N ALA A 58 -13.39 6.58 -5.16
CA ALA A 58 -11.96 6.22 -5.29
C ALA A 58 -11.34 6.85 -6.53
N THR A 59 -12.07 6.86 -7.64
CA THR A 59 -11.62 7.43 -8.92
C THR A 59 -11.43 8.95 -8.79
N GLN A 60 -12.39 9.67 -8.20
CA GLN A 60 -12.29 11.11 -7.95
C GLN A 60 -11.07 11.48 -7.09
N VAL A 61 -10.83 10.74 -6.01
CA VAL A 61 -9.67 10.97 -5.13
C VAL A 61 -8.36 10.74 -5.90
N TYR A 62 -8.28 9.65 -6.66
CA TYR A 62 -7.12 9.34 -7.48
C TYR A 62 -6.86 10.41 -8.54
N GLU A 63 -7.90 10.87 -9.24
CA GLU A 63 -7.82 11.91 -10.27
C GLU A 63 -7.35 13.25 -9.69
N ALA A 64 -7.79 13.60 -8.48
CA ALA A 64 -7.33 14.80 -7.79
C ALA A 64 -5.84 14.70 -7.40
N LEU A 65 -5.41 13.54 -6.87
CA LEU A 65 -4.04 13.34 -6.42
C LEU A 65 -3.02 13.21 -7.57
N GLN A 66 -3.43 12.72 -8.75
CA GLN A 66 -2.52 12.65 -9.90
C GLN A 66 -2.24 14.01 -10.55
N GLN A 67 -3.03 15.06 -10.24
CA GLN A 67 -2.82 16.38 -10.82
C GLN A 67 -1.49 16.99 -10.34
N GLY A 68 -0.52 17.05 -11.26
CA GLY A 68 0.85 17.46 -10.95
C GLY A 68 1.66 16.41 -10.18
N GLY A 69 1.10 15.22 -9.98
CA GLY A 69 1.77 14.08 -9.37
C GLY A 69 2.32 13.09 -10.40
N GLN A 70 2.80 11.95 -9.90
CA GLN A 70 3.28 10.83 -10.69
C GLN A 70 2.38 9.61 -10.49
N VAL A 71 1.79 9.13 -11.59
CA VAL A 71 1.06 7.86 -11.59
C VAL A 71 2.05 6.70 -11.51
N LYS A 72 2.08 6.00 -10.38
CA LYS A 72 2.85 4.76 -10.21
C LYS A 72 2.06 3.54 -10.71
N LYS A 73 0.74 3.55 -10.52
CA LYS A 73 -0.18 2.57 -11.07
C LYS A 73 -1.54 3.21 -11.38
N ALA A 74 -1.90 3.16 -12.66
CA ALA A 74 -3.17 3.67 -13.15
C ALA A 74 -4.35 2.95 -12.47
N MET A 75 -5.42 3.70 -12.23
CA MET A 75 -6.66 3.19 -11.66
C MET A 75 -7.20 2.03 -12.50
N GLN A 76 -7.35 0.87 -11.88
CA GLN A 76 -7.80 -0.35 -12.55
C GLN A 76 -8.50 -1.28 -11.57
N GLU A 77 -9.28 -2.23 -12.08
CA GLU A 77 -9.82 -3.32 -11.26
C GLU A 77 -8.73 -4.35 -10.93
N THR A 78 -8.83 -4.95 -9.75
CA THR A 78 -7.94 -6.02 -9.26
C THR A 78 -8.75 -7.13 -8.60
N TYR A 79 -8.12 -8.29 -8.34
CA TYR A 79 -8.81 -9.43 -7.75
C TYR A 79 -9.51 -9.11 -6.40
N PHE A 80 -8.94 -8.20 -5.60
CA PHE A 80 -9.43 -7.81 -4.29
C PHE A 80 -10.18 -6.48 -4.25
N SER A 81 -10.20 -5.72 -5.34
CA SER A 81 -10.81 -4.38 -5.35
C SER A 81 -11.34 -3.98 -6.74
N PRO A 82 -12.59 -3.48 -6.83
CA PRO A 82 -13.16 -2.93 -8.06
C PRO A 82 -12.41 -1.72 -8.64
N ALA A 83 -11.65 -1.00 -7.82
CA ALA A 83 -10.83 0.13 -8.22
C ALA A 83 -9.61 0.21 -7.31
N TYR A 84 -8.43 0.11 -7.89
CA TYR A 84 -7.14 0.21 -7.22
C TYR A 84 -6.20 1.11 -8.02
N GLY A 85 -5.57 2.07 -7.34
CA GLY A 85 -4.58 2.96 -7.93
C GLY A 85 -3.45 3.29 -6.95
N LEU A 86 -2.31 3.69 -7.50
CA LEU A 86 -1.14 4.16 -6.74
C LEU A 86 -0.59 5.42 -7.39
N VAL A 87 -0.50 6.50 -6.62
CA VAL A 87 -0.07 7.81 -7.11
C VAL A 87 0.81 8.47 -6.08
N THR A 88 1.89 9.11 -6.53
CA THR A 88 2.64 10.06 -5.72
C THR A 88 2.14 11.45 -6.07
N ASP A 89 1.66 12.22 -5.11
CA ASP A 89 1.14 13.56 -5.38
C ASP A 89 2.27 14.55 -5.71
N LYS A 90 1.90 15.79 -6.04
CA LYS A 90 2.85 16.87 -6.35
C LYS A 90 3.76 17.28 -5.18
N PHE A 91 3.46 16.83 -3.96
CA PHE A 91 4.23 17.11 -2.75
C PHE A 91 5.17 15.94 -2.37
N GLY A 92 5.17 14.86 -3.15
CA GLY A 92 6.03 13.70 -2.94
C GLY A 92 5.44 12.63 -2.02
N VAL A 93 4.15 12.72 -1.65
CA VAL A 93 3.49 11.73 -0.78
C VAL A 93 2.87 10.63 -1.63
N THR A 94 3.18 9.37 -1.34
CA THR A 94 2.60 8.21 -2.03
C THR A 94 1.27 7.79 -1.42
N PHE A 95 0.23 7.73 -2.24
CA PHE A 95 -1.13 7.30 -1.89
C PHE A 95 -1.51 6.02 -2.63
N GLN A 96 -1.97 5.03 -1.86
CA GLN A 96 -2.68 3.86 -2.36
C GLN A 96 -4.17 4.09 -2.18
N ILE A 97 -4.95 4.05 -3.27
CA ILE A 97 -6.39 4.23 -3.23
C ILE A 97 -7.06 2.93 -3.65
N HIS A 98 -8.02 2.44 -2.85
CA HIS A 98 -8.82 1.29 -3.26
C HIS A 98 -10.26 1.30 -2.76
N THR A 99 -11.16 0.64 -3.48
CA THR A 99 -12.55 0.42 -3.05
C THR A 99 -12.71 -0.93 -2.38
N LYS A 100 -13.47 -1.01 -1.27
CA LYS A 100 -13.80 -2.31 -0.66
C LYS A 100 -14.62 -3.15 -1.63
N LYS A 101 -14.21 -4.40 -1.85
CA LYS A 101 -15.04 -5.39 -2.55
C LYS A 101 -16.12 -5.87 -1.58
N GLN A 102 -17.39 -5.61 -1.89
CA GLN A 102 -18.51 -6.17 -1.13
C GLN A 102 -18.51 -7.70 -1.33
N ARG A 103 -18.61 -8.43 -0.23
CA ARG A 103 -18.66 -9.90 -0.19
C ARG A 103 -20.09 -10.39 -0.32
#